data_AF-A0A4U0U926-F1
#
_entry.id   AF-A0A4U0U926-F1
#
_cell.length_a   1.000
_cell.length_b   1.000
_cell.length_c   1.000
_cell.angle_alpha   90.00
_cell.angle_beta   90.00
_cell.angle_gamma   90.00
#
_symmetry.space_group_name_H-M   'P 1'
#
loop_
_entity.id
_entity.type
_entity.pdbx_description
1 polymer ?
#
loop_
_entity_poly.entity_id
_entity_poly.type
_entity_poly.pdbx_seq_one_letter_code
_entity_poly.pdbx_strand_id
1 'polypeptide(L)'
;MAAEVQPLPPVRAPPGPAPLTADQAYWRTFKNQLLLPSPHNAGITSITTPDHNPTGSQADSFAVTSGGRVQIYSTKTRKLIKTISRFGVDDTARSGVLRRDGRILLAGGDGGAVQAFDTGSRAILRQWRGKEAHQLPVHVVRWNPSILTELMSASDDRTVRVWDLTEDSPKWTGVGHEDYVRCGCWLPGQDGMIVTGSYDQTVRLWDTRQAGSGRAVMVFKFPDVVEEVLPLGSATLAVAAGNEVTILNLVTGRAEHVIRSHQKTVTSIAISHNGARLLTGGLDGHVKVHNTTSWEVVAGFKYPSPILSLAIVSSGATEGAKEDRHLAVGLQTGLLSLRTRLAGTEKTKAKEKEKRMQALIEGTADEYERKQKKKDLRQGIRARDRGKDYRGEGADIIITGNDRTKTKKLRPWQRNLRQGEYQRALDVVLAPTDDLGVNPDEVVTLLTALRHRSALRTALANRAPEQLVPILKWSLKHINNARHIQILYDVLLHLMDLYAVKLAEWQETEDDEGREVLKLVGRIQRRVRTTADLAGQAHTTMGVLDMLAAG
;
A
#
# COMPACT_ATOMS: atom_id res chain seq x y z
N MET A 1 14.40 34.63 -30.85
CA MET A 1 14.58 33.34 -30.15
C MET A 1 13.50 32.38 -30.62
N ALA A 2 13.86 31.20 -31.13
CA ALA A 2 12.85 30.21 -31.52
C ALA A 2 12.23 29.59 -30.25
N ALA A 3 10.92 29.69 -30.10
CA ALA A 3 10.22 29.07 -28.98
C ALA A 3 10.34 27.54 -29.08
N GLU A 4 10.68 26.88 -27.97
CA GLU A 4 10.75 25.43 -27.94
C GLU A 4 9.37 24.81 -28.14
N VAL A 5 9.32 23.74 -28.94
CA VAL A 5 8.08 23.04 -29.23
C VAL A 5 7.68 22.20 -28.01
N GLN A 6 6.71 22.70 -27.26
CA GLN A 6 6.14 21.98 -26.12
C GLN A 6 4.84 21.26 -26.51
N PRO A 7 4.57 20.05 -25.96
CA PRO A 7 3.27 19.40 -26.10
C PRO A 7 2.20 20.21 -25.39
N LEU A 8 0.96 20.09 -25.87
CA LEU A 8 -0.19 20.73 -25.23
C LEU A 8 -0.33 20.19 -23.79
N PRO A 9 -0.34 21.05 -22.76
CA PRO A 9 -0.51 20.60 -21.38
C PRO A 9 -1.92 20.06 -21.17
N PRO A 10 -2.09 18.96 -20.40
CA PRO A 10 -3.41 18.45 -20.10
C PRO A 10 -4.19 19.45 -19.24
N VAL A 11 -5.50 19.58 -19.48
CA VAL A 11 -6.42 20.42 -18.72
C VAL A 11 -6.55 19.77 -17.35
N ARG A 12 -6.10 20.48 -16.31
CA ARG A 12 -6.22 20.01 -14.94
C ARG A 12 -7.66 20.23 -14.49
N ALA A 13 -8.42 19.15 -14.39
CA ALA A 13 -9.75 19.23 -13.80
C ALA A 13 -9.64 19.59 -12.30
N PRO A 14 -10.57 20.41 -11.77
CA PRO A 14 -10.61 20.67 -10.34
C PRO A 14 -10.85 19.34 -9.60
N PRO A 15 -10.12 19.07 -8.50
CA PRO A 15 -10.37 17.89 -7.68
C PRO A 15 -11.80 17.94 -7.11
N GLY A 16 -12.39 16.76 -6.90
CA GLY A 16 -13.63 16.67 -6.11
C GLY A 16 -13.36 16.98 -4.63
N PRO A 17 -14.41 17.03 -3.79
CA PRO A 17 -14.29 17.36 -2.36
C PRO A 17 -13.42 16.36 -1.58
N ALA A 18 -13.32 15.11 -2.04
CA ALA A 18 -12.44 14.09 -1.48
C ALA A 18 -11.41 13.64 -2.54
N PRO A 19 -10.35 14.42 -2.80
CA PRO A 19 -9.29 13.99 -3.68
C PRO A 19 -8.54 12.81 -3.08
N LEU A 20 -8.06 11.92 -3.95
CA LEU A 20 -7.14 10.88 -3.53
C LEU A 20 -5.86 11.53 -3.02
N THR A 21 -5.59 11.39 -1.72
CA THR A 21 -4.37 11.90 -1.12
C THR A 21 -3.15 11.12 -1.63
N ALA A 22 -1.97 11.74 -1.58
CA ALA A 22 -0.72 11.07 -1.96
C ALA A 22 -0.51 9.76 -1.18
N ASP A 23 -0.91 9.74 0.09
CA ASP A 23 -0.82 8.55 0.92
C ASP A 23 -1.84 7.48 0.54
N GLN A 24 -3.08 7.85 0.22
CA GLN A 24 -4.03 6.87 -0.33
C GLN A 24 -3.52 6.29 -1.64
N ALA A 25 -2.92 7.11 -2.51
CA ALA A 25 -2.28 6.64 -3.73
C ALA A 25 -1.11 5.68 -3.42
N TYR A 26 -0.29 5.99 -2.42
CA TYR A 26 0.80 5.14 -1.92
C TYR A 26 0.27 3.78 -1.45
N TRP A 27 -0.72 3.76 -0.56
CA TRP A 27 -1.28 2.53 0.00
C TRP A 27 -2.05 1.72 -1.05
N ARG A 28 -2.67 2.37 -2.05
CA ARG A 28 -3.26 1.68 -3.21
C ARG A 28 -2.22 1.04 -4.14
N THR A 29 -0.93 1.35 -4.01
CA THR A 29 0.11 0.65 -4.80
C THR A 29 0.39 -0.78 -4.31
N PHE A 30 -0.06 -1.15 -3.11
CA PHE A 30 -0.03 -2.52 -2.59
C PHE A 30 -1.09 -3.41 -3.26
N LYS A 31 -0.98 -3.60 -4.58
CA LYS A 31 -1.97 -4.29 -5.42
C LYS A 31 -1.80 -5.79 -5.47
N ASN A 32 -0.56 -6.26 -5.43
CA ASN A 32 -0.21 -7.65 -5.65
C ASN A 32 -0.47 -8.45 -4.38
N GLN A 33 -1.75 -8.79 -4.16
CA GLN A 33 -2.22 -9.61 -3.06
C GLN A 33 -1.98 -11.09 -3.37
N LEU A 34 -1.15 -11.72 -2.56
CA LEU A 34 -0.94 -13.17 -2.54
C LEU A 34 -1.67 -13.71 -1.30
N LEU A 35 -2.59 -14.65 -1.51
CA LEU A 35 -3.25 -15.38 -0.42
C LEU A 35 -2.55 -16.73 -0.25
N LEU A 36 -1.96 -16.95 0.91
CA LEU A 36 -1.27 -18.19 1.25
C LEU A 36 -2.05 -18.89 2.38
N PRO A 37 -2.58 -20.10 2.17
CA PRO A 37 -3.24 -20.84 3.23
C PRO A 37 -2.20 -21.40 4.21
N SER A 38 -2.52 -21.31 5.50
CA SER A 38 -1.78 -22.00 6.54
C SER A 38 -2.13 -23.50 6.53
N PRO A 39 -1.24 -24.38 6.99
CA PRO A 39 -1.55 -25.79 7.17
C PRO A 39 -2.70 -25.95 8.17
N HIS A 40 -3.69 -26.77 7.84
CA HIS A 40 -4.86 -27.06 8.69
C HIS A 40 -5.80 -25.87 8.97
N ASN A 41 -5.69 -24.75 8.21
CA ASN A 41 -6.52 -23.55 8.37
C ASN A 41 -6.53 -22.99 9.81
N ALA A 42 -5.46 -23.22 10.57
CA ALA A 42 -5.33 -22.64 11.89
C ALA A 42 -5.10 -21.13 11.77
N GLY A 43 -5.78 -20.34 12.61
CA GLY A 43 -5.61 -18.89 12.68
C GLY A 43 -4.14 -18.49 12.85
N ILE A 44 -3.75 -17.41 12.16
CA ILE A 44 -2.36 -16.93 12.21
C ILE A 44 -2.21 -16.02 13.44
N THR A 45 -1.57 -16.56 14.47
CA THR A 45 -1.47 -15.92 15.79
C THR A 45 -0.47 -14.77 15.80
N SER A 46 0.65 -14.90 15.10
CA SER A 46 1.68 -13.86 15.07
C SER A 46 2.43 -13.86 13.74
N ILE A 47 2.76 -12.65 13.29
CA ILE A 47 3.67 -12.41 12.17
C ILE A 47 4.77 -11.51 12.70
N THR A 48 6.01 -11.93 12.57
CA THR A 48 7.14 -11.14 13.06
C THR A 48 8.18 -10.95 11.98
N THR A 49 8.70 -9.73 11.96
CA THR A 49 9.85 -9.35 11.15
C THR A 49 11.05 -9.20 12.07
N PRO A 50 12.23 -9.68 11.66
CA PRO A 50 13.44 -9.50 12.44
C PRO A 50 13.75 -8.01 12.60
N ASP A 51 14.27 -7.65 13.77
CA ASP A 51 14.72 -6.29 14.05
C ASP A 51 15.92 -5.92 13.17
N HIS A 52 16.08 -4.62 12.93
CA HIS A 52 17.15 -4.12 12.08
C HIS A 52 18.52 -4.27 12.74
N ASN A 53 19.42 -5.04 12.12
CA ASN A 53 20.86 -5.06 12.41
C ASN A 53 21.69 -3.97 11.68
N PRO A 54 22.10 -2.86 12.33
CA PRO A 54 22.88 -1.80 11.65
C PRO A 54 24.31 -2.21 11.26
N THR A 55 24.86 -3.28 11.86
CA THR A 55 26.29 -3.62 11.74
C THR A 55 26.55 -4.96 11.04
N GLY A 56 25.53 -5.61 10.46
CA GLY A 56 25.67 -6.96 9.92
C GLY A 56 24.65 -7.35 8.84
N SER A 57 24.71 -8.61 8.42
CA SER A 57 23.78 -9.20 7.46
C SER A 57 22.36 -9.19 8.01
N GLN A 58 21.45 -8.56 7.28
CA GLN A 58 20.02 -8.61 7.59
C GLN A 58 19.43 -9.95 7.19
N ALA A 59 18.45 -10.41 7.95
CA ALA A 59 17.59 -11.51 7.55
C ALA A 59 16.63 -11.07 6.45
N ASP A 60 16.76 -11.66 5.26
CA ASP A 60 15.80 -11.55 4.15
C ASP A 60 14.53 -12.41 4.35
N SER A 61 14.17 -12.69 5.60
CA SER A 61 13.08 -13.59 5.96
C SER A 61 12.21 -13.01 7.08
N PHE A 62 10.96 -13.42 7.10
CA PHE A 62 10.02 -13.12 8.19
C PHE A 62 9.31 -14.40 8.62
N ALA A 63 8.90 -14.46 9.88
CA ALA A 63 8.27 -15.64 10.48
C ALA A 63 6.76 -15.41 10.63
N VAL A 64 6.00 -16.47 10.37
CA VAL A 64 4.55 -16.53 10.50
C VAL A 64 4.21 -17.75 11.33
N THR A 65 3.48 -17.56 12.41
CA THR A 65 3.09 -18.62 13.33
C THR A 65 1.64 -18.99 13.10
N SER A 66 1.37 -20.29 12.94
CA SER A 66 0.02 -20.82 12.74
C SER A 66 -0.10 -22.19 13.37
N GLY A 67 -0.97 -22.31 14.38
CA GLY A 67 -1.15 -23.54 15.14
C GLY A 67 0.16 -24.08 15.72
N GLY A 68 0.41 -25.39 15.62
CA GLY A 68 1.66 -26.03 16.07
C GLY A 68 2.86 -25.86 15.14
N ARG A 69 2.92 -24.79 14.30
CA ARG A 69 4.00 -24.59 13.33
C ARG A 69 4.41 -23.14 13.19
N VAL A 70 5.71 -22.93 12.95
CA VAL A 70 6.28 -21.64 12.56
C VAL A 70 6.84 -21.75 11.14
N GLN A 71 6.36 -20.90 10.25
CA GLN A 71 6.72 -20.84 8.84
C GLN A 71 7.60 -19.63 8.57
N ILE A 72 8.72 -19.84 7.88
CA ILE A 72 9.66 -18.79 7.51
C ILE A 72 9.47 -18.49 6.02
N TYR A 73 9.14 -17.24 5.70
CA TYR A 73 8.94 -16.77 4.34
C TYR A 73 10.08 -15.86 3.90
N SER A 74 10.41 -15.90 2.61
CA SER A 74 11.37 -14.97 2.01
C SER A 74 10.72 -13.61 1.74
N THR A 75 11.37 -12.52 2.14
CA THR A 75 10.96 -11.16 1.79
C THR A 75 11.08 -10.89 0.29
N LYS A 76 12.06 -11.47 -0.40
CA LYS A 76 12.28 -11.23 -1.84
C LYS A 76 11.32 -12.03 -2.72
N THR A 77 11.17 -13.33 -2.45
CA THR A 77 10.40 -14.22 -3.33
C THR A 77 8.97 -14.49 -2.86
N ARG A 78 8.64 -14.15 -1.59
CA ARG A 78 7.38 -14.50 -0.90
C ARG A 78 7.10 -16.01 -0.80
N LYS A 79 8.07 -16.84 -1.14
CA LYS A 79 7.93 -18.29 -1.02
C LYS A 79 8.26 -18.70 0.40
N LEU A 80 7.61 -19.79 0.82
CA LEU A 80 7.97 -20.50 2.03
C LEU A 80 9.39 -21.04 1.86
N ILE A 81 10.29 -20.63 2.76
CA ILE A 81 11.65 -21.16 2.83
C ILE A 81 11.61 -22.44 3.65
N LYS A 82 10.97 -22.40 4.82
CA LYS A 82 11.04 -23.49 5.79
C LYS A 82 9.86 -23.51 6.74
N THR A 83 9.52 -24.71 7.20
CA THR A 83 8.50 -24.95 8.24
C THR A 83 9.13 -25.66 9.42
N ILE A 84 8.94 -25.10 10.61
CA ILE A 84 9.35 -25.68 11.88
C ILE A 84 8.09 -26.22 12.56
N SER A 85 8.05 -27.52 12.81
CA SER A 85 6.92 -28.22 13.44
C SER A 85 7.37 -29.13 14.59
N ARG A 86 8.52 -28.82 15.22
CA ARG A 86 9.11 -29.61 16.30
C ARG A 86 8.56 -29.19 17.67
N PHE A 87 7.33 -28.70 17.67
CA PHE A 87 6.52 -28.53 18.87
C PHE A 87 5.92 -29.90 19.21
N GLY A 88 5.60 -30.15 20.48
CA GLY A 88 4.96 -31.42 20.86
C GLY A 88 3.69 -31.68 20.05
N VAL A 89 3.23 -32.94 19.98
CA VAL A 89 2.07 -33.34 19.14
C VAL A 89 0.82 -32.51 19.46
N ASP A 90 0.65 -32.10 20.72
CA ASP A 90 -0.47 -31.29 21.20
C ASP A 90 -0.09 -29.83 21.52
N ASP A 91 1.14 -29.41 21.19
CA ASP A 91 1.67 -28.10 21.57
C ASP A 91 1.49 -27.08 20.43
N THR A 92 0.71 -26.03 20.69
CA THR A 92 0.52 -24.93 19.73
C THR A 92 1.61 -23.87 19.91
N ALA A 93 2.22 -23.45 18.80
CA ALA A 93 3.14 -22.32 18.82
C ALA A 93 2.32 -21.03 18.80
N ARG A 94 2.55 -20.13 19.77
CA ARG A 94 1.83 -18.85 19.87
C ARG A 94 2.60 -17.73 19.21
N SER A 95 3.89 -17.63 19.52
CA SER A 95 4.82 -16.67 18.94
C SER A 95 5.99 -17.36 18.28
N GLY A 96 6.48 -16.76 17.20
CA GLY A 96 7.67 -17.18 16.47
C GLY A 96 8.43 -15.94 16.06
N VAL A 97 9.67 -15.78 16.51
CA VAL A 97 10.48 -14.57 16.28
C VAL A 97 11.86 -14.91 15.77
N LEU A 98 12.19 -14.35 14.61
CA LEU A 98 13.54 -14.42 14.05
C LEU A 98 14.45 -13.42 14.75
N ARG A 99 15.66 -13.86 15.08
CA ARG A 99 16.73 -12.95 15.49
C ARG A 99 17.11 -12.04 14.33
N ARG A 100 17.65 -10.85 14.63
CA ARG A 100 18.13 -9.86 13.65
C ARG A 100 19.11 -10.43 12.60
N ASP A 101 19.90 -11.45 12.96
CA ASP A 101 20.84 -12.14 12.06
C ASP A 101 20.17 -13.19 11.14
N GLY A 102 18.91 -13.57 11.43
CA GLY A 102 18.15 -14.57 10.67
C GLY A 102 18.54 -16.03 10.90
N ARG A 103 19.53 -16.30 11.75
CA ARG A 103 20.05 -17.65 12.03
C ARG A 103 19.28 -18.39 13.12
N ILE A 104 18.75 -17.67 14.11
CA ILE A 104 18.06 -18.28 15.25
C ILE A 104 16.60 -17.83 15.23
N LEU A 105 15.70 -18.79 15.45
CA LEU A 105 14.27 -18.54 15.65
C LEU A 105 13.88 -18.93 17.08
N LEU A 106 13.17 -18.06 17.78
CA LEU A 106 12.52 -18.39 19.04
C LEU A 106 11.07 -18.71 18.81
N ALA A 107 10.53 -19.64 19.59
CA ALA A 107 9.10 -19.89 19.63
C ALA A 107 8.63 -20.21 21.05
N GLY A 108 7.46 -19.66 21.38
CA GLY A 108 6.72 -19.96 22.61
C GLY A 108 5.63 -20.99 22.34
N GLY A 109 5.59 -22.05 23.16
CA GLY A 109 4.57 -23.10 23.12
C GLY A 109 3.46 -22.90 24.16
N ASP A 110 2.35 -23.60 23.94
CA ASP A 110 1.24 -23.76 24.89
C ASP A 110 1.69 -24.57 26.12
N GLY A 111 2.63 -25.50 25.94
CA GLY A 111 3.21 -26.30 27.03
C GLY A 111 4.18 -25.53 27.95
N GLY A 112 4.18 -24.19 27.92
CA GLY A 112 5.04 -23.33 28.74
C GLY A 112 6.52 -23.31 28.34
N ALA A 113 6.91 -24.11 27.35
CA ALA A 113 8.28 -24.21 26.89
C ALA A 113 8.62 -23.09 25.89
N VAL A 114 9.75 -22.42 26.12
CA VAL A 114 10.38 -21.57 25.10
C VAL A 114 11.43 -22.41 24.38
N GLN A 115 11.46 -22.33 23.06
CA GLN A 115 12.36 -23.14 22.22
C GLN A 115 13.13 -22.25 21.25
N ALA A 116 14.45 -22.42 21.20
CA ALA A 116 15.33 -21.80 20.23
C ALA A 116 15.72 -22.81 19.16
N PHE A 117 15.48 -22.45 17.90
CA PHE A 117 15.79 -23.26 16.73
C PHE A 117 16.85 -22.59 15.89
N ASP A 118 17.71 -23.41 15.27
CA ASP A 118 18.53 -22.96 14.16
C ASP A 118 17.69 -22.99 12.86
N THR A 119 17.68 -21.87 12.15
CA THR A 119 16.98 -21.74 10.86
C THR A 119 17.63 -22.60 9.78
N GLY A 120 18.96 -22.82 9.86
CA GLY A 120 19.71 -23.65 8.91
C GLY A 120 19.39 -25.14 9.02
N SER A 121 19.43 -25.69 10.24
CA SER A 121 19.36 -27.15 10.46
C SER A 121 18.02 -27.67 11.02
N ARG A 122 17.03 -26.82 11.35
CA ARG A 122 15.76 -27.22 12.03
C ARG A 122 15.99 -27.87 13.42
N ALA A 123 17.24 -27.97 13.87
CA ALA A 123 17.58 -28.51 15.18
C ALA A 123 17.09 -27.55 16.27
N ILE A 124 16.68 -28.13 17.39
CA ILE A 124 16.49 -27.39 18.63
C ILE A 124 17.89 -27.11 19.15
N LEU A 125 18.28 -25.83 19.20
CA LEU A 125 19.53 -25.41 19.81
C LEU A 125 19.41 -25.46 21.32
N ARG A 126 18.33 -24.89 21.82
CA ARG A 126 18.07 -24.75 23.26
C ARG A 126 16.58 -24.82 23.53
N GLN A 127 16.23 -25.34 24.69
CA GLN A 127 14.86 -25.44 25.15
C GLN A 127 14.84 -25.16 26.65
N TRP A 128 14.10 -24.13 27.04
CA TRP A 128 13.87 -23.81 28.45
C TRP A 128 12.62 -24.59 28.89
N ARG A 129 12.86 -25.71 29.59
CA ARG A 129 11.84 -26.61 30.16
C ARG A 129 12.25 -26.99 31.57
N GLY A 130 11.29 -27.07 32.48
CA GLY A 130 11.51 -27.52 33.85
C GLY A 130 10.75 -26.68 34.88
N LYS A 131 11.09 -26.87 36.16
CA LYS A 131 10.45 -26.14 37.28
C LYS A 131 10.70 -24.62 37.23
N GLU A 132 11.82 -24.22 36.63
CA GLU A 132 12.19 -22.82 36.45
C GLU A 132 11.64 -22.20 35.16
N ALA A 133 10.96 -22.99 34.31
CA ALA A 133 10.25 -22.51 33.12
C ALA A 133 8.82 -22.07 33.46
N HIS A 134 8.09 -21.55 32.47
CA HIS A 134 6.68 -21.20 32.64
C HIS A 134 5.85 -22.48 32.76
N GLN A 135 4.84 -22.46 33.64
CA GLN A 135 3.92 -23.59 33.83
C GLN A 135 2.69 -23.52 32.91
N LEU A 136 2.37 -22.31 32.46
CA LEU A 136 1.24 -22.00 31.58
C LEU A 136 1.72 -21.53 30.20
N PRO A 137 0.84 -21.45 29.20
CA PRO A 137 1.19 -21.03 27.84
C PRO A 137 2.04 -19.76 27.77
N VAL A 138 3.03 -19.76 26.88
CA VAL A 138 3.85 -18.57 26.58
C VAL A 138 3.33 -17.95 25.29
N HIS A 139 2.61 -16.84 25.39
CA HIS A 139 2.03 -16.17 24.23
C HIS A 139 3.07 -15.39 23.43
N VAL A 140 3.94 -14.65 24.12
CA VAL A 140 4.88 -13.73 23.47
C VAL A 140 6.30 -14.04 23.87
N VAL A 141 7.15 -14.16 22.85
CA VAL A 141 8.59 -14.18 22.96
C VAL A 141 9.15 -13.06 22.09
N ARG A 142 10.12 -12.29 22.56
CA ARG A 142 10.78 -11.23 21.79
C ARG A 142 12.27 -11.22 22.08
N TRP A 143 13.07 -11.03 21.03
CA TRP A 143 14.49 -10.74 21.17
C TRP A 143 14.71 -9.34 21.74
N ASN A 144 15.79 -9.17 22.51
CA ASN A 144 16.26 -7.84 22.84
C ASN A 144 16.82 -7.17 21.55
N PRO A 145 16.41 -5.93 21.22
CA PRO A 145 16.89 -5.23 20.04
C PRO A 145 18.36 -4.80 20.13
N SER A 146 18.95 -4.64 21.32
CA SER A 146 20.36 -4.25 21.52
C SER A 146 21.27 -5.46 21.73
N ILE A 147 20.91 -6.35 22.66
CA ILE A 147 21.71 -7.53 23.05
C ILE A 147 21.24 -8.77 22.29
N LEU A 148 22.17 -9.49 21.66
CA LEU A 148 21.87 -10.63 20.79
C LEU A 148 21.46 -11.91 21.53
N THR A 149 21.83 -12.03 22.80
CA THR A 149 21.68 -13.25 23.58
C THR A 149 20.46 -13.21 24.50
N GLU A 150 19.95 -12.02 24.80
CA GLU A 150 18.81 -11.84 25.68
C GLU A 150 17.48 -11.93 24.94
N LEU A 151 16.52 -12.59 25.58
CA LEU A 151 15.15 -12.68 25.12
C LEU A 151 14.18 -12.47 26.28
N MET A 152 12.98 -12.02 25.96
CA MET A 152 11.87 -11.86 26.89
C MET A 152 10.77 -12.85 26.55
N SER A 153 10.17 -13.46 27.57
CA SER A 153 8.95 -14.25 27.46
C SER A 153 7.86 -13.69 28.38
N ALA A 154 6.63 -13.70 27.89
CA ALA A 154 5.42 -13.38 28.64
C ALA A 154 4.42 -14.54 28.56
N SER A 155 3.88 -14.91 29.71
CA SER A 155 3.05 -16.11 29.88
C SER A 155 1.73 -15.81 30.57
N ASP A 156 0.78 -16.73 30.39
CA ASP A 156 -0.47 -16.78 31.15
C ASP A 156 -0.24 -17.07 32.65
N ASP A 157 0.98 -17.44 33.08
CA ASP A 157 1.32 -17.55 34.52
C ASP A 157 1.46 -16.20 35.26
N ARG A 158 1.18 -15.09 34.55
CA ARG A 158 1.26 -13.70 35.03
C ARG A 158 2.70 -13.23 35.26
N THR A 159 3.68 -14.04 34.88
CA THR A 159 5.09 -13.70 35.01
C THR A 159 5.68 -13.30 33.66
N VAL A 160 6.59 -12.33 33.73
CA VAL A 160 7.43 -11.92 32.60
C VAL A 160 8.84 -12.35 32.94
N ARG A 161 9.51 -13.05 32.04
CA ARG A 161 10.86 -13.54 32.30
C ARG A 161 11.82 -13.07 31.23
N VAL A 162 13.04 -12.76 31.64
CA VAL A 162 14.16 -12.49 30.74
C VAL A 162 15.11 -13.66 30.83
N TRP A 163 15.49 -14.18 29.68
CA TRP A 163 16.41 -15.30 29.56
C TRP A 163 17.65 -14.87 28.80
N ASP A 164 18.78 -15.46 29.16
CA ASP A 164 19.97 -15.45 28.34
C ASP A 164 20.08 -16.78 27.57
N LEU A 165 20.67 -16.75 26.38
CA LEU A 165 20.89 -17.96 25.58
C LEU A 165 21.89 -18.92 26.23
N THR A 166 22.83 -18.38 27.01
CA THR A 166 23.90 -19.14 27.65
C THR A 166 23.48 -19.79 28.97
N GLU A 167 22.49 -19.21 29.64
CA GLU A 167 22.04 -19.64 30.97
C GLU A 167 20.75 -20.48 30.87
N ASP A 168 20.60 -21.44 31.79
CA ASP A 168 19.36 -22.24 31.90
C ASP A 168 18.32 -21.59 32.82
N SER A 169 18.75 -20.79 33.79
CA SER A 169 17.87 -20.06 34.72
C SER A 169 17.45 -18.70 34.14
N PRO A 170 16.26 -18.20 34.49
CA PRO A 170 15.86 -16.85 34.10
C PRO A 170 16.73 -15.81 34.80
N LYS A 171 17.33 -14.91 34.03
CA LYS A 171 18.15 -13.79 34.53
C LYS A 171 17.33 -12.82 35.38
N TRP A 172 16.06 -12.64 35.00
CA TRP A 172 15.14 -11.76 35.70
C TRP A 172 13.70 -12.26 35.60
N THR A 173 12.95 -12.11 36.68
CA THR A 173 11.53 -12.46 36.76
C THR A 173 10.72 -11.26 37.27
N GLY A 174 9.78 -10.80 36.45
CA GLY A 174 8.80 -9.78 36.77
C GLY A 174 7.51 -10.43 37.24
N VAL A 175 7.16 -10.20 38.50
CA VAL A 175 5.90 -10.68 39.10
C VAL A 175 5.10 -9.46 39.54
N GLY A 176 3.91 -9.30 39.00
CA GLY A 176 3.03 -8.24 39.48
C GLY A 176 1.70 -8.14 38.75
N HIS A 177 1.61 -8.62 37.51
CA HIS A 177 0.34 -8.68 36.80
C HIS A 177 -0.66 -9.57 37.53
N GLU A 178 -1.94 -9.19 37.49
CA GLU A 178 -3.01 -9.91 38.18
C GLU A 178 -3.65 -10.99 37.29
N ASP A 179 -3.57 -10.81 35.97
CA ASP A 179 -4.16 -11.68 34.95
C ASP A 179 -3.18 -11.94 33.77
N TYR A 180 -3.61 -12.71 32.77
CA TYR A 180 -2.81 -13.19 31.63
C TYR A 180 -2.03 -12.09 30.92
N VAL A 181 -0.72 -12.30 30.76
CA VAL A 181 0.17 -11.38 30.04
C VAL A 181 0.31 -11.84 28.60
N ARG A 182 -0.36 -11.15 27.67
CA ARG A 182 -0.43 -11.55 26.26
C ARG A 182 0.34 -10.66 25.31
N CYS A 183 0.83 -9.51 25.76
CA CYS A 183 1.69 -8.67 24.94
C CYS A 183 2.90 -8.15 25.72
N GLY A 184 3.99 -7.95 25.00
CA GLY A 184 5.19 -7.37 25.55
C GLY A 184 6.20 -7.02 24.47
N CYS A 185 6.97 -5.97 24.74
CA CYS A 185 8.01 -5.49 23.85
C CYS A 185 9.16 -4.87 24.63
N TRP A 186 10.35 -4.90 24.03
CA TRP A 186 11.48 -4.12 24.49
C TRP A 186 11.34 -2.67 24.05
N LEU A 187 11.75 -1.72 24.89
CA LEU A 187 11.85 -0.33 24.47
C LEU A 187 13.11 -0.11 23.62
N PRO A 188 12.98 0.45 22.40
CA PRO A 188 14.13 0.72 21.55
C PRO A 188 14.94 1.90 22.14
N GLY A 189 16.26 1.72 22.22
CA GLY A 189 17.20 2.77 22.63
C GLY A 189 17.40 2.92 24.15
N GLN A 190 16.72 2.13 24.98
CA GLN A 190 16.96 2.05 26.42
C GLN A 190 17.24 0.59 26.82
N ASP A 191 18.47 0.29 27.22
CA ASP A 191 18.85 -1.07 27.57
C ASP A 191 18.18 -1.52 28.87
N GLY A 192 17.50 -2.67 28.83
CA GLY A 192 16.90 -3.29 30.01
C GLY A 192 15.50 -2.80 30.36
N MET A 193 14.88 -1.94 29.54
CA MET A 193 13.48 -1.56 29.75
C MET A 193 12.51 -2.42 28.95
N ILE A 194 11.54 -2.99 29.65
CA ILE A 194 10.53 -3.89 29.08
C ILE A 194 9.14 -3.32 29.35
N VAL A 195 8.27 -3.36 28.35
CA VAL A 195 6.86 -3.01 28.50
C VAL A 195 6.04 -4.26 28.30
N THR A 196 5.12 -4.54 29.22
CA THR A 196 4.17 -5.64 29.11
C THR A 196 2.74 -5.16 29.30
N GLY A 197 1.83 -5.74 28.54
CA GLY A 197 0.39 -5.53 28.68
C GLY A 197 -0.30 -6.83 29.07
N SER A 198 -1.28 -6.70 29.96
CA SER A 198 -2.05 -7.82 30.49
C SER A 198 -3.55 -7.58 30.32
N TYR A 199 -4.29 -8.67 30.41
CA TYR A 199 -5.74 -8.66 30.47
C TYR A 199 -6.29 -8.11 31.80
N ASP A 200 -5.41 -7.84 32.78
CA ASP A 200 -5.72 -7.03 33.98
C ASP A 200 -5.97 -5.54 33.67
N GLN A 201 -6.03 -5.19 32.37
CA GLN A 201 -6.21 -3.84 31.85
C GLN A 201 -5.04 -2.91 32.20
N THR A 202 -3.87 -3.47 32.57
CA THR A 202 -2.68 -2.69 32.88
C THR A 202 -1.56 -2.89 31.87
N VAL A 203 -0.88 -1.80 31.55
CA VAL A 203 0.43 -1.81 30.91
C VAL A 203 1.47 -1.44 31.95
N ARG A 204 2.49 -2.29 32.09
CA ARG A 204 3.56 -2.13 33.07
C ARG A 204 4.89 -1.95 32.37
N LEU A 205 5.66 -0.99 32.87
CA LEU A 205 7.04 -0.76 32.48
C LEU A 205 7.96 -1.35 33.55
N TRP A 206 8.91 -2.16 33.13
CA TRP A 206 9.88 -2.85 33.97
C TRP A 206 11.29 -2.40 33.64
N ASP A 207 12.14 -2.33 34.67
CA ASP A 207 13.57 -2.11 34.54
C ASP A 207 14.29 -3.36 35.04
N THR A 208 14.95 -4.08 34.13
CA THR A 208 15.63 -5.34 34.44
C THR A 208 16.91 -5.15 35.26
N ARG A 209 17.42 -3.92 35.37
CA ARG A 209 18.59 -3.59 36.19
C ARG A 209 18.26 -3.59 37.68
N GLN A 210 17.00 -3.35 38.02
CA GLN A 210 16.50 -3.36 39.39
C GLN A 210 16.09 -4.78 39.78
N ALA A 211 17.08 -5.66 39.96
CA ALA A 211 16.88 -7.08 40.25
C ALA A 211 16.20 -7.37 41.61
N GLY A 212 15.94 -6.37 42.46
CA GLY A 212 15.50 -6.57 43.84
C GLY A 212 14.01 -6.35 44.14
N SER A 213 13.25 -5.63 43.31
CA SER A 213 11.90 -5.19 43.71
C SER A 213 10.74 -5.91 43.03
N GLY A 214 10.95 -6.57 41.87
CA GLY A 214 9.84 -7.16 41.10
C GLY A 214 8.67 -6.18 40.87
N ARG A 215 8.91 -4.87 40.97
CA ARG A 215 7.90 -3.82 40.98
C ARG A 215 8.03 -3.06 39.67
N ALA A 216 6.89 -2.83 39.02
CA ALA A 216 6.85 -2.03 37.82
C ALA A 216 7.25 -0.58 38.14
N VAL A 217 8.08 0.02 37.28
CA VAL A 217 8.49 1.43 37.36
C VAL A 217 7.28 2.33 37.13
N MET A 218 6.46 1.98 36.14
CA MET A 218 5.20 2.66 35.85
C MET A 218 4.10 1.64 35.57
N VAL A 219 2.88 2.00 35.96
CA VAL A 219 1.66 1.22 35.70
C VAL A 219 0.64 2.16 35.10
N PHE A 220 0.15 1.84 33.90
CA PHE A 220 -0.95 2.52 33.24
C PHE A 220 -2.18 1.63 33.27
N LYS A 221 -3.31 2.15 33.72
CA LYS A 221 -4.58 1.42 33.76
C LYS A 221 -5.50 1.89 32.64
N PHE A 222 -6.10 0.94 31.95
CA PHE A 222 -7.03 1.12 30.85
C PHE A 222 -8.44 0.66 31.23
N PRO A 223 -9.48 1.12 30.51
CA PRO A 223 -10.85 0.65 30.74
C PRO A 223 -11.11 -0.75 30.17
N ASP A 224 -10.34 -1.16 29.16
CA ASP A 224 -10.49 -2.43 28.43
C ASP A 224 -9.19 -3.26 28.49
N VAL A 225 -9.31 -4.54 28.11
CA VAL A 225 -8.17 -5.47 28.01
C VAL A 225 -7.17 -5.04 26.95
N VAL A 226 -5.88 -5.25 27.24
CA VAL A 226 -4.78 -4.88 26.35
C VAL A 226 -4.40 -6.06 25.46
N GLU A 227 -4.52 -5.90 24.15
CA GLU A 227 -4.22 -6.96 23.17
C GLU A 227 -2.79 -6.86 22.62
N GLU A 228 -2.34 -5.67 22.22
CA GLU A 228 -0.97 -5.45 21.73
C GLU A 228 -0.38 -4.12 22.22
N VAL A 229 0.92 -4.14 22.47
CA VAL A 229 1.74 -2.96 22.78
C VAL A 229 2.89 -2.87 21.80
N LEU A 230 3.07 -1.68 21.22
CA LEU A 230 4.15 -1.40 20.27
C LEU A 230 4.87 -0.10 20.66
N PRO A 231 6.21 -0.10 20.74
CA PRO A 231 6.97 1.12 20.89
C PRO A 231 7.12 1.82 19.55
N LEU A 232 6.74 3.10 19.50
CA LEU A 232 6.88 3.92 18.29
C LEU A 232 8.27 4.55 18.20
N GLY A 233 8.90 4.73 19.37
CA GLY A 233 10.23 5.28 19.56
C GLY A 233 10.69 4.97 20.98
N SER A 234 11.71 5.68 21.47
CA SER A 234 12.23 5.49 22.82
C SER A 234 11.30 6.03 23.92
N ALA A 235 10.48 7.04 23.60
CA ALA A 235 9.65 7.77 24.56
C ALA A 235 8.15 7.54 24.40
N THR A 236 7.69 7.04 23.26
CA THR A 236 6.27 6.92 22.92
C THR A 236 5.86 5.48 22.67
N LEU A 237 4.73 5.09 23.26
CA LEU A 237 4.13 3.77 23.11
C LEU A 237 2.74 3.87 22.50
N ALA A 238 2.39 2.94 21.63
CA ALA A 238 1.02 2.69 21.19
C ALA A 238 0.49 1.44 21.87
N VAL A 239 -0.68 1.55 22.49
CA VAL A 239 -1.34 0.47 23.23
C VAL A 239 -2.73 0.25 22.66
N ALA A 240 -2.99 -0.95 22.15
CA ALA A 240 -4.33 -1.39 21.76
C ALA A 240 -5.08 -1.90 22.99
N ALA A 241 -6.10 -1.16 23.42
CA ALA A 241 -7.00 -1.57 24.49
C ALA A 241 -8.43 -1.62 23.96
N GLY A 242 -8.98 -2.83 23.84
CA GLY A 242 -10.31 -3.03 23.25
C GLY A 242 -10.42 -2.40 21.85
N ASN A 243 -11.37 -1.49 21.67
CA ASN A 243 -11.65 -0.84 20.37
C ASN A 243 -10.76 0.38 20.08
N GLU A 244 -9.94 0.79 21.05
CA GLU A 244 -9.23 2.06 21.03
C GLU A 244 -7.72 1.82 21.04
N VAL A 245 -6.98 2.70 20.37
CA VAL A 245 -5.51 2.72 20.45
C VAL A 245 -5.10 3.99 21.18
N THR A 246 -4.46 3.83 22.32
CA THR A 246 -3.97 4.95 23.13
C THR A 246 -2.47 5.14 22.89
N ILE A 247 -2.05 6.40 22.73
CA ILE A 247 -0.65 6.78 22.61
C ILE A 247 -0.21 7.36 23.93
N LEU A 248 0.79 6.71 24.53
CA LEU A 248 1.37 7.09 25.80
C LEU A 248 2.73 7.75 25.57
N ASN A 249 2.99 8.82 26.28
CA ASN A 249 4.31 9.37 26.44
C ASN A 249 4.88 8.92 27.78
N LEU A 250 5.97 8.15 27.71
CA LEU A 250 6.65 7.56 28.85
C LEU A 250 7.40 8.59 29.69
N VAL A 251 7.89 9.67 29.08
CA VAL A 251 8.66 10.70 29.79
C VAL A 251 7.74 11.48 30.73
N THR A 252 6.54 11.81 30.25
CA THR A 252 5.54 12.53 31.05
C THR A 252 4.65 11.62 31.88
N GLY A 253 4.65 10.31 31.59
CA GLY A 253 3.75 9.34 32.22
C GLY A 253 2.27 9.63 31.94
N ARG A 254 1.93 10.15 30.76
CA ARG A 254 0.56 10.57 30.40
C ARG A 254 0.13 9.98 29.06
N ALA A 255 -1.17 9.73 28.93
CA ALA A 255 -1.78 9.44 27.64
C ALA A 255 -1.97 10.75 26.86
N GLU A 256 -1.36 10.85 25.67
CA GLU A 256 -1.46 12.04 24.82
C GLU A 256 -2.70 11.99 23.93
N HIS A 257 -2.93 10.84 23.29
CA HIS A 257 -4.01 10.69 22.31
C HIS A 257 -4.72 9.34 22.44
N VAL A 258 -6.02 9.35 22.16
CA VAL A 258 -6.87 8.15 22.11
C VAL A 258 -7.51 8.09 20.74
N ILE A 259 -7.22 7.04 19.99
CA ILE A 259 -7.69 6.81 18.62
C ILE A 259 -8.84 5.81 18.66
N ARG A 260 -10.05 6.29 18.32
CA ARG A 260 -11.26 5.45 18.21
C ARG A 260 -11.61 5.27 16.74
N SER A 261 -10.96 4.31 16.10
CA SER A 261 -11.17 4.04 14.68
C SER A 261 -11.93 2.74 14.44
N HIS A 262 -11.82 1.73 15.30
CA HIS A 262 -12.40 0.40 15.04
C HIS A 262 -13.74 0.20 15.72
N GLN A 263 -14.57 -0.70 15.15
CA GLN A 263 -15.86 -1.08 15.75
C GLN A 263 -15.72 -2.27 16.71
N LYS A 264 -14.72 -3.12 16.48
CA LYS A 264 -14.36 -4.26 17.31
C LYS A 264 -12.93 -4.11 17.81
N THR A 265 -12.51 -5.05 18.65
CA THR A 265 -11.21 -5.01 19.30
C THR A 265 -10.07 -4.95 18.28
N VAL A 266 -9.08 -4.10 18.57
CA VAL A 266 -7.84 -3.98 17.82
C VAL A 266 -6.93 -5.11 18.26
N THR A 267 -6.70 -6.07 17.36
CA THR A 267 -5.91 -7.27 17.65
C THR A 267 -4.43 -7.03 17.48
N SER A 268 -4.05 -6.18 16.52
CA SER A 268 -2.64 -5.93 16.26
C SER A 268 -2.31 -4.51 15.78
N ILE A 269 -1.09 -4.09 16.08
CA ILE A 269 -0.50 -2.80 15.74
C ILE A 269 0.86 -3.03 15.08
N ALA A 270 1.12 -2.37 13.95
CA ALA A 270 2.46 -2.31 13.36
C ALA A 270 2.83 -0.88 12.98
N ILE A 271 4.12 -0.56 13.02
CA ILE A 271 4.65 0.71 12.54
C ILE A 271 5.22 0.55 11.13
N SER A 272 5.08 1.57 10.29
CA SER A 272 5.85 1.64 9.04
C SER A 272 7.33 1.86 9.34
N HIS A 273 8.19 1.45 8.41
CA HIS A 273 9.62 1.47 8.69
C HIS A 273 10.18 2.89 8.94
N ASN A 274 9.57 3.91 8.34
CA ASN A 274 9.98 5.30 8.52
C ASN A 274 9.44 5.93 9.81
N GLY A 275 8.74 5.18 10.67
CA GLY A 275 8.13 5.70 11.90
C GLY A 275 7.00 6.72 11.67
N ALA A 276 6.65 7.00 10.40
CA ALA A 276 5.73 8.05 10.03
C ALA A 276 4.26 7.60 10.05
N ARG A 277 4.00 6.29 10.05
CA ARG A 277 2.64 5.75 9.94
C ARG A 277 2.46 4.59 10.92
N LEU A 278 1.31 4.57 11.58
CA LEU A 278 0.86 3.50 12.46
C LEU A 278 -0.24 2.72 11.75
N LEU A 279 -0.20 1.38 11.81
CA LEU A 279 -1.22 0.52 11.25
C LEU A 279 -1.90 -0.23 12.38
N THR A 280 -3.22 -0.26 12.33
CA THR A 280 -4.06 -0.94 13.32
C THR A 280 -4.91 -1.97 12.58
N GLY A 281 -4.85 -3.21 13.05
CA GLY A 281 -5.66 -4.33 12.56
C GLY A 281 -6.74 -4.66 13.58
N GLY A 282 -8.00 -4.67 13.16
CA GLY A 282 -9.14 -4.99 14.00
C GLY A 282 -9.77 -6.35 13.69
N LEU A 283 -10.48 -6.90 14.68
CA LEU A 283 -11.36 -8.06 14.52
C LEU A 283 -12.57 -7.76 13.59
N ASP A 284 -12.78 -6.48 13.26
CA ASP A 284 -13.73 -6.01 12.24
C ASP A 284 -13.25 -6.27 10.80
N GLY A 285 -12.06 -6.86 10.62
CA GLY A 285 -11.45 -7.12 9.31
C GLY A 285 -10.88 -5.87 8.65
N HIS A 286 -10.79 -4.75 9.37
CA HIS A 286 -10.21 -3.52 8.84
C HIS A 286 -8.75 -3.38 9.27
N VAL A 287 -7.90 -3.02 8.32
CA VAL A 287 -6.59 -2.42 8.58
C VAL A 287 -6.73 -0.94 8.35
N LYS A 288 -6.44 -0.11 9.35
CA LYS A 288 -6.42 1.35 9.21
C LYS A 288 -5.00 1.86 9.37
N VAL A 289 -4.63 2.83 8.55
CA VAL A 289 -3.33 3.49 8.58
C VAL A 289 -3.52 4.89 9.12
N HIS A 290 -2.83 5.21 10.20
CA HIS A 290 -2.83 6.49 10.87
C HIS A 290 -1.51 7.23 10.65
N ASN A 291 -1.57 8.55 10.61
CA ASN A 291 -0.37 9.40 10.64
C ASN A 291 0.14 9.51 12.08
N THR A 292 1.45 9.45 12.32
CA THR A 292 2.01 9.58 13.68
C THR A 292 2.09 11.01 14.20
N THR A 293 1.83 12.01 13.36
CA THR A 293 1.79 13.43 13.77
C THR A 293 0.38 13.90 14.11
N SER A 294 -0.59 13.67 13.23
CA SER A 294 -1.98 14.10 13.41
C SER A 294 -2.94 13.01 13.91
N TRP A 295 -2.52 11.74 13.89
CA TRP A 295 -3.34 10.58 14.27
C TRP A 295 -4.64 10.38 13.47
N GLU A 296 -4.78 11.09 12.36
CA GLU A 296 -5.90 10.92 11.44
C GLU A 296 -5.79 9.62 10.63
N VAL A 297 -6.95 9.09 10.23
CA VAL A 297 -7.04 7.92 9.34
C VAL A 297 -6.70 8.36 7.92
N VAL A 298 -5.57 7.86 7.42
CA VAL A 298 -5.06 8.19 6.09
C VAL A 298 -5.61 7.23 5.03
N ALA A 299 -5.55 5.94 5.33
CA ALA A 299 -5.97 4.88 4.42
C ALA A 299 -6.57 3.70 5.20
N GLY A 300 -7.36 2.89 4.50
CA GLY A 300 -7.95 1.70 5.08
C GLY A 300 -8.02 0.56 4.06
N PHE A 301 -7.88 -0.67 4.55
CA PHE A 301 -8.09 -1.89 3.80
C PHE A 301 -9.11 -2.75 4.52
N LYS A 302 -10.05 -3.33 3.77
CA LYS A 302 -11.00 -4.30 4.29
C LYS A 302 -10.61 -5.69 3.82
N TYR A 303 -10.57 -6.63 4.76
CA TYR A 303 -10.37 -8.05 4.55
C TYR A 303 -11.69 -8.80 4.80
N PRO A 304 -11.88 -9.96 4.15
CA PRO A 304 -13.13 -10.71 4.27
C PRO A 304 -13.31 -11.39 5.64
N SER A 305 -12.22 -11.63 6.36
CA SER A 305 -12.22 -12.27 7.67
C SER A 305 -11.55 -11.41 8.75
N PRO A 306 -11.82 -11.68 10.04
CA PRO A 306 -11.18 -10.99 11.15
C PRO A 306 -9.66 -11.16 11.11
N ILE A 307 -8.96 -10.09 11.46
CA ILE A 307 -7.49 -10.04 11.46
C ILE A 307 -7.01 -10.37 12.87
N LEU A 308 -6.04 -11.28 12.97
CA LEU A 308 -5.40 -11.61 14.24
C LEU A 308 -4.03 -10.97 14.37
N SER A 309 -3.28 -10.90 13.27
CA SER A 309 -1.92 -10.36 13.28
C SER A 309 -1.64 -9.52 12.04
N LEU A 310 -0.80 -8.51 12.21
CA LEU A 310 -0.45 -7.54 11.18
C LEU A 310 1.02 -7.18 11.29
N ALA A 311 1.74 -7.16 10.16
CA ALA A 311 3.12 -6.72 10.11
C ALA A 311 3.45 -6.03 8.78
N ILE A 312 4.33 -5.03 8.84
CA ILE A 312 4.98 -4.47 7.65
C ILE A 312 6.38 -5.07 7.53
N VAL A 313 6.62 -5.73 6.40
CA VAL A 313 7.92 -6.26 6.02
C VAL A 313 8.65 -5.20 5.21
N SER A 314 9.80 -4.75 5.71
CA SER A 314 10.74 -3.89 4.98
C SER A 314 11.74 -4.73 4.17
N SER A 315 12.32 -4.17 3.10
CA SER A 315 13.46 -4.80 2.42
C SER A 315 14.75 -4.18 2.91
N GLY A 316 15.54 -4.95 3.67
CA GLY A 316 16.91 -4.62 4.00
C GLY A 316 17.84 -4.99 2.85
N ALA A 317 18.19 -4.04 1.99
CA ALA A 317 19.20 -4.32 0.96
C ALA A 317 20.19 -3.19 0.65
N THR A 318 20.01 -1.93 1.08
CA THR A 318 21.02 -0.88 0.87
C THR A 318 20.69 0.40 1.66
N GLU A 319 21.73 1.12 2.08
CA GLU A 319 21.73 2.29 2.97
C GLU A 319 20.99 3.57 2.45
N GLY A 320 20.15 3.47 1.42
CA GLY A 320 19.59 4.66 0.75
C GLY A 320 18.12 4.99 1.05
N ALA A 321 17.25 4.00 1.25
CA ALA A 321 15.86 4.20 1.66
C ALA A 321 15.26 2.82 1.94
N LYS A 322 15.04 2.52 3.21
CA LYS A 322 14.36 1.29 3.61
C LYS A 322 12.88 1.46 3.32
N GLU A 323 12.43 0.89 2.22
CA GLU A 323 11.03 0.99 1.80
C GLU A 323 10.19 -0.16 2.35
N ASP A 324 8.92 0.14 2.68
CA ASP A 324 7.91 -0.86 2.99
C ASP A 324 7.65 -1.71 1.73
N ARG A 325 7.89 -3.01 1.84
CA ARG A 325 7.72 -3.96 0.73
C ARG A 325 6.40 -4.65 0.75
N HIS A 326 6.11 -5.30 1.89
CA HIS A 326 4.94 -6.14 2.02
C HIS A 326 4.15 -5.75 3.25
N LEU A 327 2.84 -5.62 3.04
CA LEU A 327 1.87 -5.62 4.12
C LEU A 327 1.41 -7.07 4.30
N ALA A 328 1.77 -7.68 5.43
CA ALA A 328 1.41 -9.02 5.80
C ALA A 328 0.26 -8.99 6.82
N VAL A 329 -0.84 -9.67 6.49
CA VAL A 329 -2.05 -9.72 7.33
C VAL A 329 -2.42 -11.17 7.56
N GLY A 330 -2.44 -11.58 8.83
CA GLY A 330 -2.83 -12.90 9.28
C GLY A 330 -4.30 -12.92 9.66
N LEU A 331 -5.08 -13.74 8.97
CA LEU A 331 -6.52 -13.86 9.19
C LEU A 331 -6.84 -15.00 10.17
N GLN A 332 -7.98 -14.88 10.85
CA GLN A 332 -8.51 -15.92 11.73
C GLN A 332 -8.80 -17.24 10.99
N THR A 333 -9.14 -17.16 9.71
CA THR A 333 -9.39 -18.34 8.84
C THR A 333 -8.12 -19.11 8.47
N GLY A 334 -6.95 -18.67 8.94
CA GLY A 334 -5.65 -19.26 8.58
C GLY A 334 -5.09 -18.81 7.23
N LEU A 335 -5.69 -17.80 6.60
CA LEU A 335 -5.15 -17.23 5.37
C LEU A 335 -4.16 -16.10 5.69
N LEU A 336 -2.95 -16.20 5.16
CA LEU A 336 -1.96 -15.13 5.15
C LEU A 336 -2.14 -14.30 3.88
N SER A 337 -2.49 -13.03 4.01
CA SER A 337 -2.55 -12.09 2.91
C SER A 337 -1.28 -11.25 2.85
N LEU A 338 -0.49 -11.42 1.79
CA LEU A 338 0.70 -10.62 1.51
C LEU A 338 0.41 -9.66 0.37
N ARG A 339 0.27 -8.38 0.66
CA ARG A 339 0.19 -7.34 -0.37
C ARG A 339 1.55 -6.75 -0.61
N THR A 340 2.00 -6.76 -1.85
CA THR A 340 3.34 -6.28 -2.19
C THR A 340 3.33 -4.97 -2.95
N ARG A 341 4.29 -4.12 -2.61
CA ARG A 341 4.65 -2.90 -3.32
C ARG A 341 6.02 -3.10 -3.95
N LEU A 342 6.06 -3.06 -5.28
CA LEU A 342 7.30 -3.03 -6.05
C LEU A 342 7.59 -1.57 -6.40
N ALA A 343 8.73 -1.08 -5.96
CA ALA A 343 9.17 0.30 -6.20
C ALA A 343 10.34 0.35 -7.20
N GLY A 344 10.52 1.54 -7.80
CA GLY A 344 11.68 1.88 -8.63
C GLY A 344 12.01 0.89 -9.75
N THR A 345 13.26 0.45 -9.76
CA THR A 345 13.86 -0.44 -10.77
C THR A 345 13.24 -1.83 -10.81
N GLU A 346 12.67 -2.29 -9.69
CA GLU A 346 12.00 -3.60 -9.63
C GLU A 346 10.63 -3.56 -10.26
N LYS A 347 9.90 -2.44 -10.13
CA LYS A 347 8.64 -2.23 -10.85
C LYS A 347 8.86 -2.23 -12.36
N THR A 348 9.94 -1.61 -12.84
CA THR A 348 10.28 -1.63 -14.27
C THR A 348 10.67 -3.04 -14.72
N LYS A 349 11.45 -3.78 -13.94
CA LYS A 349 11.80 -5.19 -14.24
C LYS A 349 10.57 -6.10 -14.23
N ALA A 350 9.64 -5.91 -13.29
CA ALA A 350 8.39 -6.66 -13.23
C ALA A 350 7.52 -6.38 -14.46
N LYS A 351 7.37 -5.10 -14.83
CA LYS A 351 6.65 -4.71 -16.05
C LYS A 351 7.31 -5.25 -17.32
N GLU A 352 8.65 -5.31 -17.37
CA GLU A 352 9.38 -5.93 -18.48
C GLU A 352 9.20 -7.45 -18.53
N LYS A 353 9.12 -8.12 -17.37
CA LYS A 353 8.78 -9.56 -17.28
C LYS A 353 7.35 -9.84 -17.70
N GLU A 354 6.39 -9.04 -17.26
CA GLU A 354 4.97 -9.16 -17.67
C GLU A 354 4.84 -8.97 -19.18
N LYS A 355 5.50 -7.96 -19.75
CA LYS A 355 5.54 -7.77 -21.21
C LYS A 355 6.18 -8.94 -21.95
N ARG A 356 7.24 -9.53 -21.40
CA ARG A 356 7.88 -10.72 -21.97
C ARG A 356 6.94 -11.93 -21.92
N MET A 357 6.23 -12.10 -20.80
CA MET A 357 5.26 -13.18 -20.61
C MET A 357 4.04 -13.01 -21.53
N GLN A 358 3.55 -11.78 -21.72
CA GLN A 358 2.50 -11.47 -22.69
C GLN A 358 2.96 -11.75 -24.12
N ALA A 359 4.15 -11.31 -24.52
CA ALA A 359 4.71 -11.60 -25.84
C ALA A 359 4.92 -13.11 -26.06
N LEU A 360 5.18 -13.89 -25.00
CA LEU A 360 5.26 -15.35 -25.06
C LEU A 360 3.89 -15.98 -25.31
N ILE A 361 2.85 -15.50 -24.61
CA ILE A 361 1.46 -15.95 -24.79
C ILE A 361 0.95 -15.60 -26.21
N GLU A 362 1.33 -14.45 -26.72
CA GLU A 362 0.96 -13.95 -28.06
C GLU A 362 1.79 -14.59 -29.20
N GLY A 363 2.79 -15.42 -28.89
CA GLY A 363 3.64 -16.07 -29.90
C GLY A 363 4.64 -15.14 -30.61
N THR A 364 4.78 -13.89 -30.19
CA THR A 364 5.70 -12.88 -30.76
C THR A 364 7.04 -12.77 -30.01
N ALA A 365 7.39 -13.82 -29.25
CA ALA A 365 8.55 -13.85 -28.36
C ALA A 365 9.88 -13.50 -29.09
N ASP A 366 10.10 -14.04 -30.28
CA ASP A 366 11.33 -13.84 -31.05
C ASP A 366 11.53 -12.39 -31.50
N GLU A 367 10.45 -11.68 -31.85
CA GLU A 367 10.52 -10.26 -32.21
C GLU A 367 10.81 -9.38 -31.00
N TYR A 368 10.23 -9.73 -29.85
CA TYR A 368 10.49 -9.04 -28.60
C TYR A 368 11.94 -9.23 -28.16
N GLU A 369 12.48 -10.45 -28.26
CA GLU A 369 13.89 -10.73 -27.95
C GLU A 369 14.85 -10.06 -28.92
N ARG A 370 14.54 -9.98 -30.22
CA ARG A 370 15.32 -9.20 -31.20
C ARG A 370 15.31 -7.70 -30.88
N LYS A 371 14.17 -7.14 -30.46
CA LYS A 371 14.05 -5.74 -30.03
C LYS A 371 14.82 -5.48 -28.73
N GLN A 372 14.80 -6.41 -27.77
CA GLN A 372 15.62 -6.34 -26.56
C GLN A 372 17.12 -6.41 -26.87
N LYS A 373 17.57 -7.38 -27.66
CA LYS A 373 18.98 -7.48 -28.08
C LYS A 373 19.49 -6.19 -28.73
N LYS A 374 18.68 -5.53 -29.57
CA LYS A 374 19.02 -4.20 -30.14
C LYS A 374 19.11 -3.09 -29.07
N LYS A 375 18.28 -3.13 -28.03
CA LYS A 375 18.30 -2.19 -26.91
C LYS A 375 19.52 -2.42 -26.01
N ASP A 376 19.88 -3.68 -25.76
CA ASP A 376 21.04 -4.08 -24.98
C ASP A 376 22.34 -3.78 -25.72
N LEU A 377 22.40 -3.97 -27.05
CA LEU A 377 23.52 -3.52 -27.87
C LEU A 377 23.73 -2.00 -27.76
N ARG A 378 22.63 -1.23 -27.78
CA ARG A 378 22.67 0.23 -27.55
C ARG A 378 23.09 0.58 -26.12
N GLN A 379 22.81 -0.28 -25.14
CA GLN A 379 23.27 -0.10 -23.77
C GLN A 379 24.75 -0.44 -23.60
N GLY A 380 25.28 -1.43 -24.33
CA GLY A 380 26.71 -1.70 -24.46
C GLY A 380 27.47 -0.56 -25.14
N ILE A 381 26.88 0.05 -26.18
CA ILE A 381 27.43 1.28 -26.80
C ILE A 381 27.40 2.45 -25.79
N ARG A 382 26.34 2.58 -24.98
CA ARG A 382 26.29 3.58 -23.89
C ARG A 382 27.30 3.33 -22.78
N ALA A 383 27.62 2.06 -22.48
CA ALA A 383 28.67 1.73 -21.51
C ALA A 383 30.06 2.11 -22.04
N ARG A 384 30.25 2.07 -23.36
CA ARG A 384 31.45 2.56 -24.07
C ARG A 384 31.48 4.11 -24.15
N ASP A 385 30.33 4.77 -24.14
CA ASP A 385 30.16 6.23 -24.11
C ASP A 385 30.13 6.83 -22.68
N ARG A 386 30.46 6.07 -21.63
CA ARG A 386 30.43 6.53 -20.21
C ARG A 386 31.22 7.81 -19.92
N GLY A 387 32.14 8.19 -20.81
CA GLY A 387 32.87 9.48 -20.74
C GLY A 387 32.03 10.71 -21.10
N LYS A 388 30.89 10.56 -21.80
CA LYS A 388 30.00 11.69 -22.16
C LYS A 388 29.11 12.17 -21.01
N ASP A 389 28.91 11.35 -19.99
CA ASP A 389 28.14 11.69 -18.78
C ASP A 389 29.04 12.28 -17.67
N TYR A 390 30.34 12.52 -17.94
CA TYR A 390 31.26 13.15 -17.01
C TYR A 390 30.89 14.62 -16.82
N ARG A 391 30.36 14.96 -15.64
CA ARG A 391 29.87 16.30 -15.28
C ARG A 391 30.97 17.27 -14.84
N GLY A 392 32.23 16.86 -14.88
CA GLY A 392 33.35 17.72 -14.48
C GLY A 392 33.55 17.84 -12.97
N GLU A 393 33.19 16.81 -12.17
CA GLU A 393 33.67 16.75 -10.78
C GLU A 393 35.21 16.65 -10.80
N GLY A 394 35.88 17.79 -10.60
CA GLY A 394 37.33 17.97 -10.66
C GLY A 394 37.89 18.85 -11.79
N ALA A 395 37.04 19.53 -12.60
CA ALA A 395 37.50 20.44 -13.65
C ALA A 395 37.33 21.92 -13.27
N ASP A 396 38.38 22.72 -13.49
CA ASP A 396 38.39 24.16 -13.15
C ASP A 396 37.45 25.03 -14.01
N ILE A 397 37.14 24.58 -15.23
CA ILE A 397 36.23 25.27 -16.17
C ILE A 397 35.13 24.30 -16.60
N ILE A 398 33.97 24.43 -15.96
CA ILE A 398 32.77 23.70 -16.35
C ILE A 398 32.12 24.47 -17.50
N ILE A 399 32.37 24.04 -18.74
CA ILE A 399 31.55 24.46 -19.87
C ILE A 399 30.20 23.76 -19.68
N THR A 400 29.20 24.47 -19.14
CA THR A 400 27.84 23.96 -19.08
C THR A 400 27.34 23.77 -20.50
N GLY A 401 27.52 22.57 -21.04
CA GLY A 401 26.84 22.16 -22.26
C GLY A 401 25.35 22.43 -22.06
N ASN A 402 24.67 22.91 -23.09
CA ASN A 402 23.21 23.06 -23.03
C ASN A 402 22.62 21.73 -22.60
N ASP A 403 22.24 21.62 -21.32
CA ASP A 403 21.46 20.53 -20.75
C ASP A 403 20.12 20.57 -21.48
N ARG A 404 20.11 20.05 -22.71
CA ARG A 404 18.90 19.89 -23.50
C ARG A 404 18.09 18.87 -22.73
N THR A 405 17.23 19.39 -21.87
CA THR A 405 16.17 18.62 -21.23
C THR A 405 15.53 17.76 -22.33
N LYS A 406 15.34 16.47 -22.06
CA LYS A 406 14.80 15.55 -23.07
C LYS A 406 13.51 16.15 -23.62
N THR A 407 13.52 16.55 -24.89
CA THR A 407 12.35 17.11 -25.55
C THR A 407 11.24 16.07 -25.50
N LYS A 408 10.10 16.43 -24.89
CA LYS A 408 8.97 15.53 -24.79
C LYS A 408 8.46 15.27 -26.20
N LYS A 409 8.50 14.01 -26.65
CA LYS A 409 7.98 13.63 -27.96
C LYS A 409 6.48 13.97 -28.02
N LEU A 410 6.08 14.70 -29.06
CA LEU A 410 4.68 15.00 -29.33
C LEU A 410 3.93 13.71 -29.63
N ARG A 411 2.70 13.60 -29.10
CA ARG A 411 1.78 12.53 -29.49
C ARG A 411 1.32 12.74 -30.94
N PRO A 412 0.89 11.68 -31.65
CA PRO A 412 0.45 11.79 -33.05
C PRO A 412 -0.63 12.86 -33.25
N TRP A 413 -1.66 12.90 -32.39
CA TRP A 413 -2.71 13.92 -32.48
C TRP A 413 -2.21 15.35 -32.20
N GLN A 414 -1.22 15.53 -31.32
CA GLN A 414 -0.63 16.83 -31.04
C GLN A 414 0.18 17.35 -32.24
N ARG A 415 0.82 16.43 -32.97
CA ARG A 415 1.49 16.75 -34.24
C ARG A 415 0.48 17.20 -35.29
N ASN A 416 -0.62 16.46 -35.46
CA ASN A 416 -1.69 16.79 -36.41
C ASN A 416 -2.35 18.14 -36.07
N LEU A 417 -2.65 18.38 -34.78
CA LEU A 417 -3.18 19.65 -34.28
C LEU A 417 -2.22 20.83 -34.57
N ARG A 418 -0.92 20.60 -34.55
CA ARG A 418 0.08 21.62 -34.89
C ARG A 418 0.18 21.85 -36.41
N GLN A 419 0.00 20.80 -37.20
CA GLN A 419 -0.01 20.87 -38.67
C GLN A 419 -1.30 21.47 -39.24
N GLY A 420 -2.32 21.72 -38.40
CA GLY A 420 -3.62 22.24 -38.82
C GLY A 420 -4.61 21.16 -39.30
N GLU A 421 -4.22 19.88 -39.20
CA GLU A 421 -5.07 18.75 -39.58
C GLU A 421 -6.03 18.39 -38.42
N TYR A 422 -7.04 19.24 -38.19
CA TYR A 422 -7.95 19.12 -37.04
C TYR A 422 -8.85 17.88 -37.08
N GLN A 423 -9.30 17.48 -38.27
CA GLN A 423 -10.15 16.29 -38.46
C GLN A 423 -9.44 15.03 -37.99
N ARG A 424 -8.24 14.78 -38.54
CA ARG A 424 -7.37 13.66 -38.17
C ARG A 424 -6.94 13.71 -36.71
N ALA A 425 -6.71 14.90 -36.14
CA ALA A 425 -6.39 15.02 -34.73
C ALA A 425 -7.54 14.51 -33.84
N LEU A 426 -8.79 14.84 -34.19
CA LEU A 426 -9.98 14.37 -33.47
C LEU A 426 -10.14 12.85 -33.62
N ASP A 427 -9.96 12.32 -34.81
CA ASP A 427 -10.13 10.89 -35.10
C ASP A 427 -9.10 10.05 -34.34
N VAL A 428 -7.83 10.49 -34.31
CA VAL A 428 -6.77 9.80 -33.59
C VAL A 428 -6.99 9.82 -32.07
N VAL A 429 -7.63 10.87 -31.53
CA VAL A 429 -7.93 10.98 -30.09
C VAL A 429 -9.18 10.18 -29.71
N LEU A 430 -10.15 10.07 -30.61
CA LEU A 430 -11.39 9.32 -30.39
C LEU A 430 -11.29 7.84 -30.77
N ALA A 431 -10.28 7.47 -31.58
CA ALA A 431 -10.00 6.08 -31.89
C ALA A 431 -9.70 5.31 -30.60
N PRO A 432 -10.30 4.13 -30.40
CA PRO A 432 -9.98 3.27 -29.26
C PRO A 432 -8.54 2.77 -29.44
N THR A 433 -7.58 3.46 -28.84
CA THR A 433 -6.21 2.94 -28.73
C THR A 433 -6.18 1.80 -27.70
N ASP A 434 -5.56 0.68 -28.09
CA ASP A 434 -5.25 -0.55 -27.35
C ASP A 434 -5.56 -0.57 -25.83
N ASP A 435 -6.36 -1.55 -25.41
CA ASP A 435 -6.65 -2.09 -24.06
C ASP A 435 -6.97 -1.16 -22.88
N LEU A 436 -6.72 0.15 -22.98
CA LEU A 436 -6.88 1.12 -21.89
C LEU A 436 -8.03 2.12 -22.10
N GLY A 437 -8.73 2.04 -23.23
CA GLY A 437 -9.83 2.93 -23.57
C GLY A 437 -9.38 4.36 -23.85
N VAL A 438 -10.32 5.18 -24.34
CA VAL A 438 -10.08 6.59 -24.68
C VAL A 438 -9.86 7.39 -23.40
N ASN A 439 -8.67 7.99 -23.23
CA ASN A 439 -8.34 8.88 -22.11
C ASN A 439 -9.24 10.15 -22.18
N PRO A 440 -10.20 10.34 -21.26
CA PRO A 440 -11.14 11.46 -21.34
C PRO A 440 -10.46 12.82 -21.27
N ASP A 441 -9.40 12.93 -20.46
CA ASP A 441 -8.63 14.16 -20.28
C ASP A 441 -7.97 14.62 -21.59
N GLU A 442 -7.50 13.68 -22.42
CA GLU A 442 -6.90 14.00 -23.72
C GLU A 442 -7.95 14.53 -24.71
N VAL A 443 -9.13 13.92 -24.74
CA VAL A 443 -10.24 14.40 -25.59
C VAL A 443 -10.65 15.80 -25.18
N VAL A 444 -10.80 16.06 -23.87
CA VAL A 444 -11.13 17.39 -23.35
C VAL A 444 -10.04 18.40 -23.68
N THR A 445 -8.76 18.01 -23.60
CA THR A 445 -7.65 18.92 -23.97
C THR A 445 -7.65 19.29 -25.44
N LEU A 446 -7.98 18.33 -26.31
CA LEU A 446 -8.08 18.62 -27.73
C LEU A 446 -9.28 19.53 -28.01
N LEU A 447 -10.46 19.22 -27.45
CA LEU A 447 -11.67 20.00 -27.69
C LEU A 447 -11.55 21.44 -27.15
N THR A 448 -10.95 21.63 -25.98
CA THR A 448 -10.64 22.98 -25.45
C THR A 448 -9.64 23.71 -26.35
N ALA A 449 -8.58 23.05 -26.81
CA ALA A 449 -7.63 23.65 -27.74
C ALA A 449 -8.28 24.04 -29.08
N LEU A 450 -9.20 23.22 -29.60
CA LEU A 450 -9.97 23.52 -30.81
C LEU A 450 -10.91 24.71 -30.58
N ARG A 451 -11.54 24.82 -29.41
CA ARG A 451 -12.35 25.97 -29.03
C ARG A 451 -11.53 27.26 -28.99
N HIS A 452 -10.38 27.24 -28.32
CA HIS A 452 -9.49 28.41 -28.23
C HIS A 452 -8.92 28.85 -29.57
N ARG A 453 -8.77 27.93 -30.52
CA ARG A 453 -8.32 28.23 -31.90
C ARG A 453 -9.46 28.52 -32.88
N SER A 454 -10.72 28.56 -32.41
CA SER A 454 -11.92 28.68 -33.26
C SER A 454 -11.99 27.64 -34.39
N ALA A 455 -11.32 26.49 -34.22
CA ALA A 455 -11.18 25.45 -35.24
C ALA A 455 -12.17 24.28 -35.04
N LEU A 456 -13.09 24.41 -34.08
CA LEU A 456 -14.05 23.35 -33.75
C LEU A 456 -14.98 23.06 -34.93
N ARG A 457 -15.55 24.10 -35.57
CA ARG A 457 -16.39 23.95 -36.77
C ARG A 457 -15.63 23.27 -37.91
N THR A 458 -14.38 23.65 -38.16
CA THR A 458 -13.54 23.03 -39.19
C THR A 458 -13.19 21.58 -38.89
N ALA A 459 -13.05 21.22 -37.60
CA ALA A 459 -12.79 19.85 -37.19
C ALA A 459 -14.00 18.93 -37.38
N LEU A 460 -15.23 19.48 -37.27
CA LEU A 460 -16.48 18.74 -37.40
C LEU A 460 -17.09 18.77 -38.81
N ALA A 461 -16.71 19.71 -39.66
CA ALA A 461 -17.23 19.81 -41.02
C ALA A 461 -16.82 18.61 -41.89
N ASN A 462 -17.69 18.26 -42.85
CA ASN A 462 -17.45 17.27 -43.92
C ASN A 462 -17.07 15.85 -43.46
N ARG A 463 -17.54 15.42 -42.28
CA ARG A 463 -17.42 14.03 -41.81
C ARG A 463 -18.49 13.12 -42.39
N ALA A 464 -18.09 11.87 -42.62
CA ALA A 464 -18.97 10.74 -42.93
C ALA A 464 -19.72 10.24 -41.68
N PRO A 465 -20.84 9.50 -41.85
CA PRO A 465 -21.59 8.91 -40.73
C PRO A 465 -20.71 8.10 -39.76
N GLU A 466 -19.80 7.27 -40.29
CA GLU A 466 -18.86 6.45 -39.52
C GLU A 466 -18.01 7.28 -38.52
N GLN A 467 -17.55 8.46 -38.95
CA GLN A 467 -16.70 9.33 -38.14
C GLN A 467 -17.47 10.14 -37.10
N LEU A 468 -18.79 10.28 -37.27
CA LEU A 468 -19.67 10.97 -36.32
C LEU A 468 -20.08 10.07 -35.16
N VAL A 469 -20.22 8.76 -35.41
CA VAL A 469 -20.64 7.79 -34.40
C VAL A 469 -19.74 7.80 -33.15
N PRO A 470 -18.39 7.79 -33.23
CA PRO A 470 -17.52 7.89 -32.07
C PRO A 470 -17.69 9.19 -31.28
N ILE A 471 -17.87 10.33 -31.96
CA ILE A 471 -18.10 11.64 -31.32
C ILE A 471 -19.41 11.61 -30.54
N LEU A 472 -20.49 11.12 -31.16
CA LEU A 472 -21.80 11.03 -30.53
C LEU A 472 -21.79 10.04 -29.36
N LYS A 473 -21.15 8.87 -29.52
CA LYS A 473 -20.96 7.90 -28.41
C LYS A 473 -20.15 8.52 -27.26
N TRP A 474 -19.11 9.29 -27.56
CA TRP A 474 -18.32 10.00 -26.54
C TRP A 474 -19.15 11.06 -25.84
N SER A 475 -19.92 11.86 -26.56
CA SER A 475 -20.82 12.87 -25.99
C SER A 475 -21.86 12.24 -25.07
N LEU A 476 -22.52 11.17 -25.52
CA LEU A 476 -23.51 10.42 -24.75
C LEU A 476 -22.96 9.92 -23.41
N LYS A 477 -21.70 9.44 -23.40
CA LYS A 477 -21.04 8.98 -22.18
C LYS A 477 -20.70 10.11 -21.20
N HIS A 478 -20.40 11.32 -21.69
CA HIS A 478 -19.85 12.40 -20.87
C HIS A 478 -20.84 13.55 -20.57
N ILE A 479 -22.06 13.55 -21.13
CA ILE A 479 -23.09 14.57 -20.84
C ILE A 479 -23.42 14.66 -19.33
N ASN A 480 -23.34 13.55 -18.59
CA ASN A 480 -23.59 13.55 -17.15
C ASN A 480 -22.48 14.21 -16.32
N ASN A 481 -21.28 14.38 -16.88
CA ASN A 481 -20.17 14.95 -16.14
C ASN A 481 -20.23 16.48 -16.24
N ALA A 482 -20.61 17.14 -15.14
CA ALA A 482 -20.73 18.61 -15.04
C ALA A 482 -19.52 19.38 -15.60
N ARG A 483 -18.32 18.81 -15.45
CA ARG A 483 -17.05 19.39 -15.90
C ARG A 483 -16.95 19.56 -17.42
N HIS A 484 -17.59 18.68 -18.19
CA HIS A 484 -17.44 18.65 -19.65
C HIS A 484 -18.65 19.27 -20.36
N ILE A 485 -19.71 19.63 -19.63
CA ILE A 485 -20.99 20.08 -20.20
C ILE A 485 -20.81 21.28 -21.13
N GLN A 486 -20.03 22.30 -20.74
CA GLN A 486 -19.87 23.50 -21.58
C GLN A 486 -19.21 23.17 -22.93
N ILE A 487 -18.16 22.35 -22.92
CA ILE A 487 -17.44 21.95 -24.14
C ILE A 487 -18.32 21.03 -25.00
N LEU A 488 -19.06 20.12 -24.36
CA LEU A 488 -20.00 19.23 -25.03
C LEU A 488 -21.16 19.98 -25.67
N TYR A 489 -21.67 21.01 -24.99
CA TYR A 489 -22.70 21.89 -25.51
C TYR A 489 -22.22 22.56 -26.80
N ASP A 490 -21.01 23.16 -26.80
CA ASP A 490 -20.43 23.78 -27.99
C ASP A 490 -20.28 22.78 -29.14
N VAL A 491 -19.81 21.56 -28.85
CA VAL A 491 -19.66 20.49 -29.85
C VAL A 491 -21.01 20.05 -30.42
N LEU A 492 -22.00 19.80 -29.56
CA LEU A 492 -23.34 19.37 -29.98
C LEU A 492 -24.05 20.47 -30.77
N LEU A 493 -23.89 21.75 -30.39
CA LEU A 493 -24.45 22.88 -31.11
C LEU A 493 -23.90 22.94 -32.54
N HIS A 494 -22.57 22.85 -32.70
CA HIS A 494 -21.95 22.84 -34.03
C HIS A 494 -22.30 21.59 -34.84
N LEU A 495 -22.49 20.43 -34.19
CA LEU A 495 -22.90 19.21 -34.88
C LEU A 495 -24.33 19.34 -35.40
N MET A 496 -25.25 19.87 -34.60
CA MET A 496 -26.64 20.13 -35.02
C MET A 496 -26.69 21.15 -36.16
N ASP A 497 -25.94 22.24 -36.08
CA ASP A 497 -25.89 23.28 -37.13
C ASP A 497 -25.36 22.74 -38.47
N LEU A 498 -24.27 21.96 -38.46
CA LEU A 498 -23.66 21.43 -39.68
C LEU A 498 -24.44 20.26 -40.31
N TYR A 499 -25.10 19.44 -39.50
CA TYR A 499 -25.71 18.18 -39.95
C TYR A 499 -27.24 18.18 -39.93
N ALA A 500 -27.90 19.29 -39.59
CA ALA A 500 -29.37 19.36 -39.57
C ALA A 500 -30.02 18.90 -40.89
N VAL A 501 -29.50 19.35 -42.04
CA VAL A 501 -30.02 18.97 -43.36
C VAL A 501 -29.75 17.50 -43.66
N LYS A 502 -28.53 17.02 -43.38
CA LYS A 502 -28.14 15.62 -43.60
C LYS A 502 -28.89 14.64 -42.71
N LEU A 503 -29.28 15.05 -41.50
CA LEU A 503 -30.10 14.22 -40.61
C LEU A 503 -31.50 13.96 -41.21
N ALA A 504 -32.06 14.90 -41.97
CA ALA A 504 -33.31 14.69 -42.70
C ALA A 504 -33.10 13.73 -43.89
N GLU A 505 -32.02 13.90 -44.66
CA GLU A 505 -31.67 12.99 -45.77
C GLU A 505 -31.47 11.53 -45.27
N TRP A 506 -30.74 11.35 -44.18
CA TRP A 506 -30.52 10.03 -43.57
C TRP A 506 -31.77 9.41 -42.94
N GLN A 507 -32.82 10.20 -42.72
CA GLN A 507 -34.10 9.67 -42.30
C GLN A 507 -34.87 9.05 -43.47
N GLU A 508 -34.70 9.59 -44.67
CA GLU A 508 -35.34 9.10 -45.90
C GLU A 508 -34.55 7.94 -46.55
N THR A 509 -33.23 7.93 -46.37
CA THR A 509 -32.34 6.91 -46.94
C THR A 509 -32.34 5.63 -46.08
N GLU A 510 -32.35 4.44 -46.70
CA GLU A 510 -32.35 3.15 -45.96
C GLU A 510 -30.98 2.75 -45.36
N ASP A 511 -29.97 3.62 -45.43
CA ASP A 511 -28.61 3.34 -44.93
C ASP A 511 -28.60 3.04 -43.43
N ASP A 512 -28.09 1.85 -43.06
CA ASP A 512 -28.02 1.36 -41.68
C ASP A 512 -27.22 2.30 -40.76
N GLU A 513 -26.20 2.96 -41.29
CA GLU A 513 -25.31 3.86 -40.54
C GLU A 513 -25.97 5.21 -40.22
N GLY A 514 -26.73 5.78 -41.17
CA GLY A 514 -27.53 6.98 -40.95
C GLY A 514 -28.58 6.77 -39.85
N ARG A 515 -29.17 5.57 -39.83
CA ARG A 515 -30.10 5.14 -38.77
C ARG A 515 -29.41 5.02 -37.40
N GLU A 516 -28.16 4.57 -37.33
CA GLU A 516 -27.40 4.56 -36.07
C GLU A 516 -27.18 5.96 -35.52
N VAL A 517 -26.80 6.91 -36.38
CA VAL A 517 -26.59 8.31 -36.00
C VAL A 517 -27.89 8.92 -35.45
N LEU A 518 -29.02 8.72 -36.13
CA LEU A 518 -30.33 9.19 -35.66
C LEU A 518 -30.73 8.58 -34.31
N LYS A 519 -30.51 7.27 -34.13
CA LYS A 519 -30.73 6.59 -32.83
C LYS A 519 -29.86 7.17 -31.72
N LEU A 520 -28.61 7.56 -32.01
CA LEU A 520 -27.70 8.18 -31.05
C LEU A 520 -28.13 9.60 -30.69
N VAL A 521 -28.54 10.41 -31.67
CA VAL A 521 -29.08 11.76 -31.43
C VAL A 521 -30.35 11.69 -30.56
N GLY A 522 -31.28 10.79 -30.87
CA GLY A 522 -32.47 10.57 -30.04
C GLY A 522 -32.14 10.13 -28.61
N ARG A 523 -31.10 9.29 -28.42
CA ARG A 523 -30.61 8.92 -27.09
C ARG A 523 -29.97 10.10 -26.35
N ILE A 524 -29.18 10.92 -27.04
CA ILE A 524 -28.58 12.15 -26.48
C ILE A 524 -29.69 13.09 -26.01
N GLN A 525 -30.74 13.32 -26.82
CA GLN A 525 -31.85 14.18 -26.44
C GLN A 525 -32.55 13.70 -25.16
N ARG A 526 -32.85 12.39 -25.05
CA ARG A 526 -33.41 11.82 -23.82
C ARG A 526 -32.46 12.01 -22.64
N ARG A 527 -31.15 11.81 -22.84
CA ARG A 527 -30.16 11.98 -21.78
C ARG A 527 -30.06 13.43 -21.31
N VAL A 528 -30.10 14.39 -22.24
CA VAL A 528 -30.10 15.83 -21.93
C VAL A 528 -31.31 16.21 -21.07
N ARG A 529 -32.49 15.68 -21.37
CA ARG A 529 -33.69 15.86 -20.53
C ARG A 529 -33.46 15.33 -19.11
N THR A 530 -32.98 14.09 -18.98
CA THR A 530 -32.70 13.52 -17.65
C THR A 530 -31.65 14.31 -16.88
N THR A 531 -30.63 14.88 -17.55
CA THR A 531 -29.64 15.73 -16.87
C THR A 531 -30.19 17.08 -16.47
N ALA A 532 -31.14 17.63 -17.22
CA ALA A 532 -31.84 18.86 -16.84
C ALA A 532 -32.69 18.63 -15.58
N ASP A 533 -33.38 17.48 -15.48
CA ASP A 533 -34.14 17.10 -14.29
C ASP A 533 -33.21 16.95 -13.07
N LEU A 534 -32.06 16.28 -13.24
CA LEU A 534 -31.04 16.15 -12.18
C LEU A 534 -30.46 17.51 -11.75
N ALA A 535 -30.25 18.43 -12.70
CA ALA A 535 -29.78 19.79 -12.39
C ALA A 535 -30.85 20.57 -11.60
N GLY A 536 -32.13 20.41 -11.95
CA GLY A 536 -33.25 20.96 -11.19
C GLY A 536 -33.27 20.45 -9.75
N GLN A 537 -33.11 19.13 -9.54
CA GLN A 537 -33.01 18.53 -8.22
C GLN A 537 -31.78 18.98 -7.43
N ALA A 538 -30.64 19.21 -8.09
CA ALA A 538 -29.44 19.74 -7.44
C ALA A 538 -29.65 21.19 -6.96
N HIS A 539 -30.38 22.01 -7.72
CA HIS A 539 -30.72 23.37 -7.29
C HIS A 539 -31.68 23.39 -6.10
N THR A 540 -32.66 22.48 -6.05
CA THR A 540 -33.56 22.41 -4.89
C THR A 540 -32.82 21.96 -3.62
N THR A 541 -31.91 20.99 -3.71
CA THR A 541 -31.09 20.58 -2.55
C THR A 541 -30.11 21.66 -2.11
N MET A 542 -29.55 22.44 -3.05
CA MET A 542 -28.75 23.63 -2.71
C MET A 542 -29.56 24.64 -1.91
N GLY A 543 -30.79 24.95 -2.35
CA GLY A 543 -31.68 25.86 -1.61
C GLY A 543 -32.02 25.36 -0.20
N VAL A 544 -32.18 24.04 -0.01
CA VAL A 544 -32.37 23.44 1.32
C VAL A 544 -31.12 23.60 2.21
N LEU A 545 -29.93 23.39 1.66
CA LEU A 545 -28.67 23.57 2.39
C LEU A 545 -28.45 25.03 2.79
N ASP A 546 -28.76 25.98 1.90
CA ASP A 546 -28.64 27.40 2.20
C ASP A 546 -29.60 27.83 3.33
N MET A 547 -30.81 27.28 3.38
CA MET A 547 -31.73 27.50 4.50
C MET A 547 -31.21 26.95 5.82
N LEU A 548 -30.57 25.78 5.81
CA LEU A 548 -29.94 25.19 7.01
C LEU A 548 -28.69 25.95 7.47
N ALA A 549 -28.00 26.64 6.55
CA ALA A 549 -26.83 27.45 6.89
C ALA A 549 -27.21 28.84 7.42
N ALA A 550 -28.38 29.36 7.04
CA ALA A 550 -28.87 30.67 7.45
C ALA A 550 -29.67 30.66 8.76
N GLY A 551 -30.26 29.52 9.14
CA GLY A 551 -30.93 29.30 10.43
C GLY A 551 -29.98 28.74 11.47
#